data_AF-A8UJU8-F1
#
_entry.id   AF-A8UJU8-F1
#
_cell.length_a   1.000
_cell.length_b   1.000
_cell.length_c   1.000
_cell.angle_alpha   90.00
_cell.angle_beta   90.00
_cell.angle_gamma   90.00
#
_symmetry.space_group_name_H-M   'P 1'
#
loop_
_entity.id
_entity.type
_entity.pdbx_description
1 polymer ?
#
loop_
_entity_poly.entity_id
_entity_poly.type
_entity_poly.pdbx_seq_one_letter_code
_entity_poly.pdbx_strand_id
1 'polypeptide(L)'
;MIGSMSFVNNDWFWQVAIITLAIWIVFIWKEFQKSRKRKAYINCIVAFVALTSLALMILKPITTESSITSLKTAILTKGFDNLQLDSLKKVYKKLDVRSYEPNQITISKDENLETVFVLGNGLQQYDLWQLDDVNTIYIGGKPSKGVNQFVYNMHNTVGNDAIFNGQYVQPNIGHKLFLENPAGQALDSVVLTNDKVQEFQLSISLKVKGEFVYQLVEKDDIGNNISKDPLPIIVKPQEQLKVLIVNASPLFETKYLKNYLAEVGHQVSIRSRLTKGRYKYEYFNVDTKPKIGFTKDQLKVFDVVITDALTINSLSTNAKKALEASISEDGLGLFIQPDINLYNSHKRWYAFNFMSNRKSNASLDIDLKNTVTKYPFAFRNDALVEPIFNADSHIMSAYKRLGIGRIGTSVLKNTYELQLKGTTEVYRQLWAKTIEDISKKSISNIEWNQYSQIAFVNEPFEFQIRTTEENPLVVSDEAYQIPLKRDISIKSLWSGVTYPKETGWKAIKTEQDSTKVFKYFVTDNAHWQSLKTTNTINANKKYFDTKNQKSYTFKGINTPINLMLFYVIFILGIGYLWLEPKL
;
A
#
# COMPACT_ATOMS: atom_id res chain seq x y z
N MET A 1 -36.49 -33.51 4.11
CA MET A 1 -36.52 -32.70 2.87
C MET A 1 -36.87 -33.64 1.74
N ILE A 2 -38.04 -33.47 1.12
CA ILE A 2 -38.37 -34.20 -0.12
C ILE A 2 -37.47 -33.58 -1.19
N GLY A 3 -36.44 -34.31 -1.62
CA GLY A 3 -35.56 -33.85 -2.69
C GLY A 3 -36.39 -33.49 -3.92
N SER A 4 -36.07 -32.37 -4.57
CA SER A 4 -36.70 -31.99 -5.82
C SER A 4 -36.43 -33.09 -6.86
N MET A 5 -37.44 -33.90 -7.16
CA MET A 5 -37.33 -34.96 -8.17
C MET A 5 -37.27 -34.28 -9.54
N SER A 6 -36.12 -34.34 -10.19
CA SER A 6 -35.90 -33.80 -11.54
C SER A 6 -35.84 -34.95 -12.55
N PHE A 7 -36.10 -34.65 -13.82
CA PHE A 7 -36.16 -35.65 -14.90
C PHE A 7 -35.15 -35.27 -16.00
N VAL A 8 -34.50 -36.26 -16.61
CA VAL A 8 -33.57 -36.00 -17.74
C VAL A 8 -34.34 -35.38 -18.92
N ASN A 9 -35.54 -35.89 -19.19
CA ASN A 9 -36.39 -35.44 -20.29
C ASN A 9 -37.53 -34.52 -19.80
N ASN A 10 -37.20 -33.52 -18.97
CA ASN A 10 -38.21 -32.65 -18.36
C ASN A 10 -39.07 -31.90 -19.38
N ASP A 11 -38.51 -31.56 -20.54
CA ASP A 11 -39.24 -30.86 -21.63
C ASP A 11 -40.41 -31.67 -22.19
N TRP A 12 -40.39 -32.99 -21.98
CA TRP A 12 -41.43 -33.93 -22.46
C TRP A 12 -42.39 -34.35 -21.34
N PHE A 13 -42.26 -33.78 -20.14
CA PHE A 13 -43.03 -34.17 -18.97
C PHE A 13 -44.54 -34.10 -19.22
N TRP A 14 -45.02 -32.96 -19.72
CA TRP A 14 -46.45 -32.74 -19.95
C TRP A 14 -46.99 -33.62 -21.07
N GLN A 15 -46.23 -33.82 -22.14
CA GLN A 15 -46.61 -34.64 -23.29
C GLN A 15 -46.75 -36.11 -22.85
N VAL A 16 -45.78 -36.63 -22.11
CA VAL A 16 -45.81 -38.01 -21.59
C VAL A 16 -46.94 -38.16 -20.57
N ALA A 17 -47.14 -37.20 -19.66
CA ALA A 17 -48.21 -37.25 -18.67
C ALA A 17 -49.62 -37.25 -19.33
N ILE A 18 -49.84 -36.37 -20.31
CA ILE A 18 -51.12 -36.28 -21.03
C ILE A 18 -51.41 -37.55 -21.83
N ILE A 19 -50.41 -38.09 -22.55
CA ILE A 19 -50.56 -39.33 -23.34
C ILE A 19 -50.87 -40.52 -22.40
N THR A 20 -50.13 -40.63 -21.29
CA THR A 20 -50.32 -41.71 -20.31
C THR A 20 -51.73 -41.66 -19.71
N LEU A 21 -52.21 -40.46 -19.36
CA LEU A 21 -53.54 -40.26 -18.80
C LEU A 21 -54.65 -40.54 -19.84
N ALA A 22 -54.47 -40.13 -21.09
CA ALA A 22 -55.40 -40.41 -22.18
C ALA A 22 -55.54 -41.93 -22.43
N ILE A 23 -54.40 -42.65 -22.50
CA ILE A 23 -54.39 -44.12 -22.66
C ILE A 23 -55.09 -44.79 -21.47
N TRP A 24 -54.85 -44.32 -20.25
CA TRP A 24 -55.49 -44.87 -19.05
C TRP A 24 -57.01 -44.65 -19.03
N ILE A 25 -57.49 -43.47 -19.42
CA ILE A 25 -58.94 -43.18 -19.51
C ILE A 25 -59.62 -44.08 -20.55
N VAL A 26 -59.00 -44.26 -21.72
CA VAL A 26 -59.52 -45.18 -22.75
C VAL A 26 -59.57 -46.62 -22.23
N PHE A 27 -58.55 -47.03 -21.46
CA PHE A 27 -58.53 -48.35 -20.84
C PHE A 27 -59.66 -48.52 -19.81
N ILE A 28 -59.88 -47.53 -18.94
CA ILE A 28 -61.00 -47.51 -17.99
C ILE A 28 -62.33 -47.67 -18.74
N TRP A 29 -62.57 -46.85 -19.76
CA TRP A 29 -63.83 -46.90 -20.51
C TRP A 29 -64.11 -48.28 -21.12
N LYS A 30 -63.09 -48.89 -21.73
CA LYS A 30 -63.19 -50.23 -22.33
C LYS A 30 -63.38 -51.34 -21.30
N GLU A 31 -62.70 -51.24 -20.16
CA GLU A 31 -62.74 -52.26 -19.11
C GLU A 31 -64.09 -52.28 -18.38
N PHE A 32 -64.67 -51.11 -18.13
CA PHE A 32 -66.00 -50.98 -17.53
C PHE A 32 -67.15 -51.41 -18.46
N GLN A 33 -66.91 -51.49 -19.79
CA GLN A 33 -67.88 -52.07 -20.73
C GLN A 33 -67.84 -53.61 -20.77
N LYS A 34 -66.72 -54.24 -20.40
CA LYS A 34 -66.52 -55.69 -20.57
C LYS A 34 -66.54 -56.52 -19.29
N SER A 35 -66.22 -55.95 -18.13
CA SER A 35 -65.89 -56.74 -16.92
C SER A 35 -66.86 -56.53 -15.74
N ARG A 36 -66.91 -57.50 -14.80
CA ARG A 36 -67.69 -57.38 -13.56
C ARG A 36 -67.11 -56.26 -12.69
N LYS A 37 -67.99 -55.42 -12.10
CA LYS A 37 -67.63 -54.15 -11.40
C LYS A 37 -66.40 -54.26 -10.48
N ARG A 38 -66.23 -55.35 -9.71
CA ARG A 38 -65.09 -55.51 -8.77
C ARG A 38 -63.75 -55.79 -9.45
N LYS A 39 -63.73 -56.56 -10.54
CA LYS A 39 -62.50 -56.88 -11.29
C LYS A 39 -62.02 -55.70 -12.13
N ALA A 40 -62.95 -54.91 -12.67
CA ALA A 40 -62.65 -53.69 -13.42
C ALA A 40 -61.81 -52.68 -12.60
N TYR A 41 -62.11 -52.49 -11.32
CA TYR A 41 -61.31 -51.60 -10.46
C TYR A 41 -59.86 -52.08 -10.27
N ILE A 42 -59.65 -53.39 -10.08
CA ILE A 42 -58.31 -53.97 -9.91
C ILE A 42 -57.52 -53.82 -11.21
N ASN A 43 -58.13 -54.16 -12.35
CA ASN A 43 -57.48 -54.04 -13.66
C ASN A 43 -57.13 -52.58 -13.99
N CYS A 44 -57.98 -51.61 -13.61
CA CYS A 44 -57.68 -50.18 -13.79
C CYS A 44 -56.50 -49.70 -12.92
N ILE A 45 -56.38 -50.19 -11.68
CA ILE A 45 -55.26 -49.85 -10.79
C ILE A 45 -53.95 -50.46 -11.33
N VAL A 46 -53.98 -51.73 -11.76
CA VAL A 46 -52.80 -52.39 -12.34
C VAL A 46 -52.37 -51.69 -13.64
N ALA A 47 -53.33 -51.29 -14.48
CA ALA A 47 -53.04 -50.51 -15.68
C ALA A 47 -52.43 -49.14 -15.35
N PHE A 48 -52.90 -48.45 -14.31
CA PHE A 48 -52.32 -47.20 -13.85
C PHE A 48 -50.86 -47.38 -13.41
N VAL A 49 -50.58 -48.41 -12.60
CA VAL A 49 -49.22 -48.71 -12.12
C VAL A 49 -48.29 -49.08 -13.27
N ALA A 50 -48.74 -49.88 -14.24
CA ALA A 50 -47.94 -50.23 -15.41
C ALA A 50 -47.65 -48.99 -16.29
N LEU A 51 -48.67 -48.19 -16.61
CA LEU A 51 -48.53 -47.00 -17.44
C LEU A 51 -47.66 -45.92 -16.79
N THR A 52 -47.79 -45.71 -15.47
CA THR A 52 -46.93 -44.79 -14.72
C THR A 52 -45.48 -45.28 -14.67
N SER A 53 -45.26 -46.59 -14.53
CA SER A 53 -43.91 -47.18 -14.60
C SER A 53 -43.25 -46.97 -15.97
N LEU A 54 -44.01 -47.12 -17.05
CA LEU A 54 -43.56 -46.83 -18.42
C LEU A 54 -43.24 -45.33 -18.61
N ALA A 55 -44.11 -44.45 -18.10
CA ALA A 55 -43.90 -43.00 -18.14
C ALA A 55 -42.62 -42.60 -17.39
N LEU A 56 -42.36 -43.18 -16.21
CA LEU A 56 -41.13 -42.95 -15.45
C LEU A 56 -39.88 -43.47 -16.18
N MET A 57 -40.01 -44.55 -16.95
CA MET A 57 -38.90 -45.07 -17.77
C MET A 57 -38.52 -44.12 -18.92
N ILE A 58 -39.51 -43.44 -19.51
CA ILE A 58 -39.31 -42.42 -20.57
C ILE A 58 -38.75 -41.13 -19.97
N LEU A 59 -39.27 -40.70 -18.82
CA LEU A 59 -38.88 -39.43 -18.19
C LEU A 59 -37.51 -39.51 -17.49
N LYS A 60 -37.05 -40.71 -17.13
CA LYS A 60 -35.76 -40.98 -16.47
C LYS A 60 -35.56 -40.08 -15.24
N PRO A 61 -36.15 -40.42 -14.09
CA PRO A 61 -35.98 -39.64 -12.86
C PRO A 61 -34.51 -39.61 -12.44
N ILE A 62 -34.09 -38.45 -11.97
CA ILE A 62 -32.76 -38.16 -11.47
C ILE A 62 -32.86 -37.97 -9.97
N THR A 63 -31.93 -38.58 -9.23
CA THR A 63 -31.67 -38.21 -7.84
C THR A 63 -30.46 -37.29 -7.79
N THR A 64 -30.61 -36.14 -7.15
CA THR A 64 -29.48 -35.30 -6.77
C THR A 64 -28.83 -35.95 -5.55
N GLU A 65 -27.83 -36.81 -5.76
CA GLU A 65 -27.00 -37.27 -4.64
C GLU A 65 -26.06 -36.13 -4.22
N SER A 66 -26.21 -35.67 -2.98
CA SER A 66 -25.32 -34.68 -2.37
C SER A 66 -24.04 -35.30 -1.78
N SER A 67 -23.56 -36.39 -2.37
CA SER A 67 -22.50 -37.22 -1.79
C SER A 67 -21.41 -37.55 -2.80
N ILE A 68 -20.78 -36.52 -3.38
CA ILE A 68 -19.36 -36.65 -3.68
C ILE A 68 -18.66 -36.24 -2.39
N THR A 69 -17.85 -37.14 -1.83
CA THR A 69 -17.01 -36.93 -0.65
C THR A 69 -16.43 -35.52 -0.65
N SER A 70 -16.93 -34.69 0.25
CA SER A 70 -16.49 -33.32 0.40
C SER A 70 -15.08 -33.34 1.02
N LEU A 71 -14.07 -33.13 0.19
CA LEU A 71 -12.68 -33.20 0.62
C LEU A 71 -12.36 -31.92 1.39
N LYS A 72 -12.09 -32.09 2.68
CA LYS A 72 -11.55 -31.04 3.55
C LYS A 72 -10.05 -31.19 3.59
N THR A 73 -9.34 -30.09 3.42
CA THR A 73 -7.88 -30.08 3.35
C THR A 73 -7.31 -29.14 4.39
N ALA A 74 -6.23 -29.54 5.05
CA ALA A 74 -5.42 -28.70 5.91
C ALA A 74 -4.09 -28.38 5.22
N ILE A 75 -3.83 -27.10 5.01
CA ILE A 75 -2.54 -26.59 4.52
C ILE A 75 -1.69 -26.21 5.73
N LEU A 76 -0.53 -26.83 5.84
CA LEU A 76 0.47 -26.54 6.85
C LEU A 76 1.47 -25.52 6.31
N THR A 77 1.55 -24.38 6.98
CA THR A 77 2.55 -23.33 6.71
C THR A 77 3.52 -23.26 7.89
N LYS A 78 4.66 -22.57 7.73
CA LYS A 78 5.64 -22.39 8.83
C LYS A 78 4.94 -21.84 10.09
N GLY A 79 5.37 -22.28 11.27
CA GLY A 79 4.80 -21.81 12.55
C GLY A 79 3.43 -22.41 12.94
N PHE A 80 2.97 -23.47 12.26
CA PHE A 80 1.75 -24.18 12.62
C PHE A 80 1.85 -24.88 13.98
N ASP A 81 0.71 -25.02 14.67
CA ASP A 81 0.64 -25.73 15.95
C ASP A 81 0.14 -27.17 15.74
N ASN A 82 0.93 -28.14 16.20
CA ASN A 82 0.56 -29.56 16.14
C ASN A 82 -0.74 -29.86 16.89
N LEU A 83 -1.02 -29.15 17.99
CA LEU A 83 -2.26 -29.33 18.76
C LEU A 83 -3.51 -28.94 17.94
N GLN A 84 -3.38 -27.94 17.08
CA GLN A 84 -4.47 -27.52 16.18
C GLN A 84 -4.69 -28.57 15.08
N LEU A 85 -3.62 -29.11 14.50
CA LEU A 85 -3.71 -30.17 13.49
C LEU A 85 -4.34 -31.44 14.06
N ASP A 86 -3.94 -31.87 15.25
CA ASP A 86 -4.50 -33.05 15.91
C ASP A 86 -6.00 -32.87 16.23
N SER A 87 -6.39 -31.66 16.62
CA SER A 87 -7.79 -31.32 16.85
C SER A 87 -8.60 -31.40 15.55
N LEU A 88 -8.07 -30.87 14.44
CA LEU A 88 -8.72 -30.97 13.12
C LEU A 88 -8.84 -32.42 12.64
N LYS A 89 -7.80 -33.25 12.82
CA LYS A 89 -7.83 -34.68 12.45
C LYS A 89 -8.86 -35.46 13.27
N LYS A 90 -9.06 -35.11 14.54
CA LYS A 90 -10.10 -35.71 15.40
C LYS A 90 -11.51 -35.37 14.92
N VAL A 91 -11.74 -34.12 14.51
CA VAL A 91 -13.04 -33.66 14.00
C VAL A 91 -13.32 -34.20 12.60
N TYR A 92 -12.31 -34.21 11.72
CA TYR A 92 -12.43 -34.61 10.31
C TYR A 92 -11.58 -35.85 10.01
N LYS A 93 -12.21 -37.03 10.06
CA LYS A 93 -11.54 -38.34 9.88
C LYS A 93 -10.90 -38.57 8.49
N LYS A 94 -11.29 -37.81 7.46
CA LYS A 94 -10.77 -37.88 6.08
C LYS A 94 -10.11 -36.56 5.65
N LEU A 95 -9.43 -35.88 6.58
CA LEU A 95 -8.72 -34.63 6.31
C LEU A 95 -7.47 -34.90 5.46
N ASP A 96 -7.40 -34.31 4.28
CA ASP A 96 -6.19 -34.28 3.47
C ASP A 96 -5.21 -33.25 4.06
N VAL A 97 -3.93 -33.58 4.17
CA VAL A 97 -2.93 -32.70 4.80
C VAL A 97 -1.81 -32.44 3.81
N ARG A 98 -1.59 -31.16 3.49
CA ARG A 98 -0.57 -30.72 2.54
C ARG A 98 0.36 -29.70 3.18
N SER A 99 1.62 -29.71 2.77
CA SER A 99 2.59 -28.70 3.18
C SER A 99 2.66 -27.62 2.11
N TYR A 100 2.68 -26.36 2.54
CA TYR A 100 2.83 -25.21 1.66
C TYR A 100 4.31 -24.91 1.43
N GLU A 101 4.69 -24.86 0.15
CA GLU A 101 5.97 -24.33 -0.31
C GLU A 101 5.72 -23.10 -1.20
N PRO A 102 6.40 -21.97 -0.97
CA PRO A 102 6.20 -20.77 -1.77
C PRO A 102 6.47 -20.99 -3.26
N ASN A 103 5.70 -20.32 -4.13
CA ASN A 103 5.75 -20.45 -5.59
C ASN A 103 5.43 -21.87 -6.12
N GLN A 104 4.87 -22.76 -5.30
CA GLN A 104 4.39 -24.07 -5.73
C GLN A 104 2.87 -24.15 -5.67
N ILE A 105 2.28 -24.88 -6.63
CA ILE A 105 0.83 -25.14 -6.67
C ILE A 105 0.51 -26.15 -5.56
N THR A 106 -0.14 -25.68 -4.50
CA THR A 106 -0.58 -26.51 -3.37
C THR A 106 -1.99 -27.07 -3.60
N ILE A 107 -2.83 -26.30 -4.29
CA ILE A 107 -4.19 -26.68 -4.69
C ILE A 107 -4.36 -26.42 -6.17
N SER A 108 -4.74 -27.46 -6.90
CA SER A 108 -5.06 -27.35 -8.33
C SER A 108 -6.48 -26.80 -8.51
N LYS A 109 -6.70 -25.96 -9.54
CA LYS A 109 -8.03 -25.36 -9.81
C LYS A 109 -9.13 -26.39 -10.10
N ASP A 110 -8.75 -27.59 -10.54
CA ASP A 110 -9.67 -28.67 -10.90
C ASP A 110 -10.07 -29.56 -9.71
N GLU A 111 -9.51 -29.31 -8.52
CA GLU A 111 -9.85 -30.07 -7.31
C GLU A 111 -11.13 -29.55 -6.65
N ASN A 112 -12.12 -30.44 -6.49
CA ASN A 112 -13.36 -30.14 -5.78
C ASN A 112 -13.14 -30.20 -4.26
N LEU A 113 -12.66 -29.11 -3.67
CA LEU A 113 -12.47 -28.97 -2.22
C LEU A 113 -13.64 -28.24 -1.58
N GLU A 114 -14.16 -28.78 -0.47
CA GLU A 114 -15.27 -28.16 0.28
C GLU A 114 -14.76 -27.04 1.18
N THR A 115 -13.69 -27.30 1.93
CA THR A 115 -13.12 -26.35 2.89
C THR A 115 -11.64 -26.58 3.06
N VAL A 116 -10.88 -25.49 3.04
CA VAL A 116 -9.44 -25.49 3.28
C VAL A 116 -9.14 -24.80 4.59
N PHE A 117 -8.43 -25.48 5.49
CA PHE A 117 -7.93 -24.91 6.74
C PHE A 117 -6.46 -24.53 6.54
N VAL A 118 -6.13 -23.26 6.75
CA VAL A 118 -4.73 -22.80 6.68
C VAL A 118 -4.21 -22.63 8.11
N LEU A 119 -3.20 -23.44 8.46
CA LEU A 119 -2.56 -23.43 9.78
C LEU A 119 -1.15 -22.85 9.70
N GLY A 120 -0.76 -22.04 10.70
CA GLY A 120 0.55 -21.37 10.77
C GLY A 120 0.52 -19.92 10.27
N ASN A 121 1.64 -19.47 9.73
CA ASN A 121 1.86 -18.10 9.28
C ASN A 121 0.99 -17.68 8.07
N GLY A 122 0.48 -18.65 7.30
CA GLY A 122 -0.30 -18.40 6.08
C GLY A 122 0.53 -18.50 4.80
N LEU A 123 -0.13 -18.32 3.65
CA LEU A 123 0.50 -18.36 2.32
C LEU A 123 1.11 -17.00 1.98
N GLN A 124 2.17 -16.96 1.17
CA GLN A 124 2.69 -15.69 0.67
C GLN A 124 1.63 -14.95 -0.15
N GLN A 125 1.68 -13.61 -0.16
CA GLN A 125 0.65 -12.79 -0.79
C GLN A 125 0.43 -13.13 -2.28
N TYR A 126 1.51 -13.48 -2.97
CA TYR A 126 1.50 -13.86 -4.38
C TYR A 126 0.97 -15.29 -4.65
N ASP A 127 0.74 -16.10 -3.62
CA ASP A 127 0.16 -17.45 -3.72
C ASP A 127 -1.31 -17.50 -3.27
N LEU A 128 -1.84 -16.40 -2.71
CA LEU A 128 -3.22 -16.35 -2.20
C LEU A 128 -4.29 -16.62 -3.27
N TRP A 129 -3.99 -16.36 -4.54
CA TRP A 129 -4.90 -16.61 -5.67
C TRP A 129 -5.28 -18.10 -5.80
N GLN A 130 -4.45 -19.02 -5.28
CA GLN A 130 -4.74 -20.46 -5.28
C GLN A 130 -6.00 -20.81 -4.48
N LEU A 131 -6.43 -19.92 -3.59
CA LEU A 131 -7.54 -20.12 -2.65
C LEU A 131 -8.77 -19.27 -2.99
N ASP A 132 -8.84 -18.73 -4.21
CA ASP A 132 -9.85 -17.73 -4.57
C ASP A 132 -11.27 -18.24 -4.65
N ASP A 133 -11.40 -19.47 -5.12
CA ASP A 133 -12.65 -20.15 -5.40
C ASP A 133 -12.99 -21.21 -4.36
N VAL A 134 -12.22 -21.29 -3.27
CA VAL A 134 -12.36 -22.31 -2.22
C VAL A 134 -12.71 -21.66 -0.88
N ASN A 135 -13.69 -22.24 -0.16
CA ASN A 135 -14.02 -21.79 1.19
C ASN A 135 -12.81 -22.03 2.12
N THR A 136 -12.15 -20.96 2.52
CA THR A 136 -10.90 -21.03 3.28
C THR A 136 -11.07 -20.46 4.68
N ILE A 137 -10.65 -21.22 5.68
CA ILE A 137 -10.63 -20.81 7.09
C ILE A 137 -9.17 -20.69 7.51
N TYR A 138 -8.72 -19.47 7.74
CA TYR A 138 -7.39 -19.19 8.27
C TYR A 138 -7.41 -19.29 9.81
N ILE A 139 -6.73 -20.30 10.35
CA ILE A 139 -6.65 -20.55 11.80
C ILE A 139 -5.49 -19.79 12.43
N GLY A 140 -4.43 -19.52 11.64
CA GLY A 140 -3.22 -18.86 12.13
C GLY A 140 -2.27 -19.80 12.87
N GLY A 141 -1.23 -19.23 13.46
CA GLY A 141 -0.17 -19.94 14.16
C GLY A 141 0.39 -19.12 15.33
N LYS A 142 1.53 -19.56 15.87
CA LYS A 142 2.21 -18.83 16.94
C LYS A 142 2.85 -17.55 16.40
N PRO A 143 2.83 -16.43 17.17
CA PRO A 143 3.50 -15.21 16.74
C PRO A 143 5.00 -15.43 16.58
N SER A 144 5.60 -14.74 15.59
CA SER A 144 7.06 -14.79 15.39
C SER A 144 7.76 -13.89 16.40
N LYS A 145 8.75 -14.44 17.09
CA LYS A 145 9.70 -13.67 17.91
C LYS A 145 10.61 -12.85 16.99
N GLY A 146 10.94 -11.61 17.35
CA GLY A 146 11.82 -10.74 16.56
C GLY A 146 11.21 -9.38 16.24
N VAL A 147 11.83 -8.66 15.31
CA VAL A 147 11.31 -7.39 14.79
C VAL A 147 10.09 -7.65 13.92
N ASN A 148 8.92 -7.21 14.35
CA ASN A 148 7.63 -7.44 13.67
C ASN A 148 7.13 -6.20 12.90
N GLN A 149 7.61 -5.01 13.27
CA GLN A 149 7.34 -3.75 12.59
C GLN A 149 8.65 -2.99 12.48
N PHE A 150 8.88 -2.43 11.30
CA PHE A 150 10.09 -1.66 11.05
C PHE A 150 9.82 -0.62 9.96
N VAL A 151 10.11 0.64 10.26
CA VAL A 151 9.85 1.79 9.39
C VAL A 151 11.08 2.67 9.37
N TYR A 152 11.56 2.96 8.16
CA TYR A 152 12.66 3.88 7.92
C TYR A 152 12.53 4.48 6.52
N ASN A 153 13.19 5.61 6.30
CA ASN A 153 13.29 6.21 4.98
C ASN A 153 14.52 5.66 4.26
N MET A 154 14.32 4.99 3.12
CA MET A 154 15.40 4.46 2.30
C MET A 154 16.15 5.57 1.53
N HIS A 155 15.50 6.69 1.21
CA HIS A 155 16.11 7.80 0.48
C HIS A 155 16.38 8.97 1.41
N ASN A 156 17.65 9.20 1.71
CA ASN A 156 18.09 10.29 2.59
C ASN A 156 19.02 11.24 1.83
N THR A 157 19.35 12.34 2.50
CA THR A 157 20.24 13.38 1.98
C THR A 157 21.43 13.53 2.92
N VAL A 158 22.61 13.81 2.36
CA VAL A 158 23.80 14.14 3.17
C VAL A 158 23.47 15.29 4.13
N GLY A 159 23.93 15.16 5.39
CA GLY A 159 23.71 16.14 6.45
C GLY A 159 22.49 15.86 7.32
N ASN A 160 21.55 15.01 6.88
CA ASN A 160 20.39 14.61 7.67
C ASN A 160 20.71 13.37 8.53
N ASP A 161 20.00 13.25 9.65
CA ASP A 161 19.99 12.02 10.43
C ASP A 161 18.96 11.05 9.84
N ALA A 162 19.37 9.80 9.61
CA ALA A 162 18.46 8.70 9.30
C ALA A 162 17.96 8.08 10.60
N ILE A 163 16.63 7.93 10.69
CA ILE A 163 15.93 7.40 11.86
C ILE A 163 15.29 6.06 11.48
N PHE A 164 15.47 5.07 12.34
CA PHE A 164 14.90 3.74 12.21
C PHE A 164 14.02 3.45 13.41
N ASN A 165 12.73 3.27 13.16
CA ASN A 165 11.75 2.97 14.18
C ASN A 165 11.27 1.53 14.01
N GLY A 166 11.14 0.80 15.10
CA GLY A 166 10.63 -0.56 15.04
C GLY A 166 10.01 -1.04 16.34
N GLN A 167 9.36 -2.20 16.24
CA GLN A 167 8.81 -2.93 17.36
C GLN A 167 9.41 -4.34 17.35
N TYR A 168 9.84 -4.79 18.53
CA TYR A 168 10.35 -6.13 18.77
C TYR A 168 9.36 -6.90 19.64
N VAL A 169 9.00 -8.12 19.24
CA VAL A 169 8.10 -9.03 19.96
C VAL A 169 8.88 -10.16 20.63
N GLN A 170 8.56 -10.41 21.90
CA GLN A 170 9.15 -11.43 22.76
C GLN A 170 10.69 -11.38 22.81
N PRO A 171 11.31 -10.22 23.06
CA PRO A 171 12.76 -10.16 23.14
C PRO A 171 13.27 -10.89 24.38
N ASN A 172 14.50 -11.36 24.29
CA ASN A 172 15.22 -11.84 25.47
C ASN A 172 15.76 -10.65 26.23
N ILE A 173 15.48 -10.58 27.53
CA ILE A 173 16.00 -9.51 28.40
C ILE A 173 17.53 -9.57 28.42
N GLY A 174 18.16 -8.41 28.29
CA GLY A 174 19.63 -8.25 28.29
C GLY A 174 20.24 -8.12 26.89
N HIS A 175 19.58 -8.74 25.90
CA HIS A 175 20.00 -8.67 24.50
C HIS A 175 20.02 -7.22 24.01
N LYS A 176 20.84 -6.93 23.00
CA LYS A 176 20.96 -5.58 22.42
C LYS A 176 20.74 -5.62 20.92
N LEU A 177 20.02 -4.63 20.41
CA LEU A 177 19.96 -4.35 18.99
C LEU A 177 20.99 -3.28 18.66
N PHE A 178 21.81 -3.54 17.65
CA PHE A 178 22.83 -2.64 17.15
C PHE A 178 22.49 -2.20 15.73
N LEU A 179 22.66 -0.91 15.45
CA LEU A 179 22.77 -0.41 14.09
C LEU A 179 24.25 -0.42 13.71
N GLU A 180 24.64 -1.32 12.81
CA GLU A 180 26.02 -1.45 12.34
C GLU A 180 26.21 -0.85 10.94
N ASN A 181 27.37 -0.25 10.71
CA ASN A 181 27.78 0.20 9.38
C ASN A 181 28.22 -0.99 8.49
N PRO A 182 28.44 -0.77 7.18
CA PRO A 182 28.92 -1.84 6.29
C PRO A 182 30.26 -2.47 6.70
N ALA A 183 31.04 -1.81 7.56
CA ALA A 183 32.30 -2.30 8.11
C ALA A 183 32.13 -3.07 9.45
N GLY A 184 30.90 -3.24 9.95
CA GLY A 184 30.59 -3.94 11.19
C GLY A 184 30.81 -3.12 12.46
N GLN A 185 31.01 -1.81 12.36
CA GLN A 185 31.10 -0.93 13.52
C GLN A 185 29.71 -0.54 13.99
N ALA A 186 29.44 -0.69 15.29
CA ALA A 186 28.22 -0.22 15.92
C ALA A 186 28.17 1.32 15.92
N LEU A 187 27.08 1.87 15.40
CA LEU A 187 26.81 3.30 15.30
C LEU A 187 25.83 3.77 16.38
N ASP A 188 24.85 2.92 16.68
CA ASP A 188 23.83 3.15 17.70
C ASP A 188 23.35 1.80 18.27
N SER A 189 22.75 1.80 19.44
CA SER A 189 22.24 0.58 20.08
C SER A 189 21.12 0.82 21.06
N VAL A 190 20.28 -0.20 21.26
CA VAL A 190 19.23 -0.22 22.28
C VAL A 190 19.27 -1.56 23.02
N VAL A 191 19.05 -1.52 24.34
CA VAL A 191 18.96 -2.73 25.18
C VAL A 191 17.51 -3.19 25.24
N LEU A 192 17.30 -4.50 25.08
CA LEU A 192 16.00 -5.14 25.19
C LEU A 192 15.72 -5.47 26.66
N THR A 193 14.66 -4.89 27.21
CA THR A 193 14.32 -4.93 28.64
C THR A 193 12.91 -5.47 28.91
N ASN A 194 12.01 -5.51 27.92
CA ASN A 194 10.61 -5.95 28.09
C ASN A 194 10.38 -7.31 27.44
N ASP A 195 9.92 -8.32 28.18
CA ASP A 195 9.74 -9.71 27.72
C ASP A 195 8.60 -9.95 26.71
N LYS A 196 7.70 -8.98 26.50
CA LYS A 196 6.55 -9.12 25.59
C LYS A 196 6.69 -8.32 24.31
N VAL A 197 6.78 -7.00 24.42
CA VAL A 197 6.84 -6.08 23.27
C VAL A 197 7.67 -4.87 23.65
N GLN A 198 8.61 -4.47 22.80
CA GLN A 198 9.41 -3.28 23.00
C GLN A 198 9.51 -2.47 21.71
N GLU A 199 9.14 -1.20 21.79
CA GLU A 199 9.44 -0.21 20.75
C GLU A 199 10.89 0.26 20.86
N PHE A 200 11.51 0.53 19.72
CA PHE A 200 12.86 1.05 19.68
C PHE A 200 13.03 2.07 18.55
N GLN A 201 14.00 2.97 18.76
CA GLN A 201 14.45 3.94 17.79
C GLN A 201 15.98 3.92 17.77
N LEU A 202 16.55 3.88 16.57
CA LEU A 202 17.98 4.03 16.33
C LEU A 202 18.20 5.18 15.33
N SER A 203 19.35 5.86 15.40
CA SER A 203 19.67 6.92 14.45
C SER A 203 21.15 6.96 14.01
N ILE A 204 21.39 7.57 12.86
CA ILE A 204 22.74 7.81 12.33
C ILE A 204 22.80 9.13 11.56
N SER A 205 23.88 9.89 11.75
CA SER A 205 24.17 11.08 10.94
C SER A 205 24.87 10.74 9.63
N LEU A 206 24.27 11.10 8.49
CA LEU A 206 24.74 10.72 7.16
C LEU A 206 25.71 11.75 6.58
N LYS A 207 26.99 11.37 6.46
CA LYS A 207 28.07 12.30 6.05
C LYS A 207 28.47 12.21 4.59
N VAL A 208 28.19 11.11 3.92
CA VAL A 208 28.70 10.80 2.57
C VAL A 208 27.56 10.34 1.68
N LYS A 209 27.55 10.80 0.43
CA LYS A 209 26.60 10.34 -0.59
C LYS A 209 26.97 8.93 -1.08
N GLY A 210 25.97 8.12 -1.38
CA GLY A 210 26.18 6.77 -1.90
C GLY A 210 25.06 5.80 -1.56
N GLU A 211 25.22 4.57 -2.02
CA GLU A 211 24.40 3.42 -1.64
C GLU A 211 25.11 2.67 -0.50
N PHE A 212 24.42 2.51 0.61
CA PHE A 212 24.94 1.83 1.80
C PHE A 212 23.99 0.72 2.22
N VAL A 213 24.57 -0.36 2.73
CA VAL A 213 23.81 -1.45 3.35
C VAL A 213 24.25 -1.53 4.81
N TYR A 214 23.52 -0.82 5.67
CA TYR A 214 23.67 -0.95 7.12
C TYR A 214 23.10 -2.28 7.58
N GLN A 215 23.28 -2.61 8.85
CA GLN A 215 22.81 -3.87 9.42
C GLN A 215 22.13 -3.63 10.75
N LEU A 216 20.96 -4.23 10.95
CA LEU A 216 20.35 -4.38 12.27
C LEU A 216 20.82 -5.72 12.83
N VAL A 217 21.56 -5.68 13.94
CA VAL A 217 22.16 -6.89 14.53
C VAL A 217 21.66 -7.06 15.95
N GLU A 218 21.03 -8.20 16.23
CA GLU A 218 20.73 -8.61 17.60
C GLU A 218 21.91 -9.38 18.17
N LYS A 219 22.39 -8.94 19.33
CA LYS A 219 23.44 -9.65 20.08
C LYS A 219 22.91 -10.07 21.44
N ASP A 220 23.34 -11.25 21.89
CA ASP A 220 23.10 -11.71 23.26
C ASP A 220 23.98 -10.95 24.27
N ASP A 221 23.78 -11.26 25.56
CA ASP A 221 24.48 -10.63 26.68
C ASP A 221 26.00 -10.86 26.66
N ILE A 222 26.45 -11.87 25.91
CA ILE A 222 27.85 -12.29 25.78
C ILE A 222 28.47 -11.74 24.47
N GLY A 223 27.66 -11.15 23.60
CA GLY A 223 28.08 -10.51 22.35
C GLY A 223 27.95 -11.38 21.10
N ASN A 224 27.34 -12.57 21.18
CA ASN A 224 27.10 -13.43 20.01
C ASN A 224 25.97 -12.88 19.14
N ASN A 225 26.14 -12.93 17.82
CA ASN A 225 25.10 -12.51 16.88
C ASN A 225 23.97 -13.54 16.84
N ILE A 226 22.76 -13.12 17.19
CA ILE A 226 21.53 -13.91 17.13
C ILE A 226 20.83 -13.74 15.78
N SER A 227 20.73 -12.49 15.32
CA SER A 227 20.13 -12.14 14.03
C SER A 227 20.87 -10.97 13.42
N LYS A 228 20.86 -10.90 12.09
CA LYS A 228 21.58 -9.90 11.33
C LYS A 228 20.81 -9.63 10.05
N ASP A 229 20.23 -8.45 9.94
CA ASP A 229 19.34 -8.08 8.85
C ASP A 229 19.81 -6.82 8.12
N PRO A 230 19.82 -6.82 6.77
CA PRO A 230 20.34 -5.69 5.99
C PRO A 230 19.36 -4.52 5.95
N LEU A 231 19.92 -3.31 5.99
CA LEU A 231 19.25 -2.02 6.00
C LEU A 231 19.78 -1.15 4.85
N PRO A 232 19.20 -1.26 3.65
CA PRO A 232 19.64 -0.50 2.48
C PRO A 232 19.22 0.96 2.58
N ILE A 233 20.16 1.88 2.34
CA ILE A 233 19.94 3.33 2.33
C ILE A 233 20.64 3.96 1.14
N ILE A 234 19.95 4.86 0.46
CA ILE A 234 20.48 5.70 -0.61
C ILE A 234 20.61 7.12 -0.07
N VAL A 235 21.84 7.60 0.03
CA VAL A 235 22.16 8.97 0.47
C VAL A 235 22.48 9.82 -0.75
N LYS A 236 21.57 10.73 -1.09
CA LYS A 236 21.73 11.69 -2.18
C LYS A 236 22.54 12.90 -1.72
N PRO A 237 23.26 13.58 -2.63
CA PRO A 237 23.86 14.87 -2.30
C PRO A 237 22.78 15.87 -1.90
N GLN A 238 23.11 16.78 -0.99
CA GLN A 238 22.25 17.91 -0.67
C GLN A 238 22.06 18.77 -1.93
N GLU A 239 20.80 19.04 -2.28
CA GLU A 239 20.48 19.86 -3.45
C GLU A 239 21.00 21.29 -3.23
N GLN A 240 21.83 21.74 -4.15
CA GLN A 240 22.37 23.09 -4.11
C GLN A 240 21.33 24.09 -4.65
N LEU A 241 20.50 24.61 -3.74
CA LEU A 241 19.51 25.63 -4.10
C LEU A 241 20.15 26.96 -4.50
N LYS A 242 19.50 27.63 -5.46
CA LYS A 242 19.78 29.00 -5.88
C LYS A 242 18.80 29.96 -5.22
N VAL A 243 19.28 30.64 -4.18
CA VAL A 243 18.50 31.53 -3.32
C VAL A 243 18.73 32.98 -3.70
N LEU A 244 17.63 33.71 -3.93
CA LEU A 244 17.65 35.16 -4.10
C LEU A 244 17.08 35.84 -2.85
N ILE A 245 17.86 36.69 -2.18
CA ILE A 245 17.39 37.51 -1.05
C ILE A 245 17.28 38.97 -1.49
N VAL A 246 16.09 39.56 -1.43
CA VAL A 246 15.87 40.98 -1.78
C VAL A 246 15.11 41.70 -0.68
N ASN A 247 15.76 42.68 -0.04
CA ASN A 247 15.14 43.42 1.05
C ASN A 247 15.14 44.93 0.81
N ALA A 248 14.13 45.60 1.36
CA ALA A 248 13.94 47.05 1.33
C ALA A 248 14.93 47.80 2.24
N SER A 249 15.56 47.08 3.18
CA SER A 249 16.66 47.52 4.04
C SER A 249 17.48 46.33 4.58
N PRO A 250 18.73 46.52 5.04
CA PRO A 250 19.49 45.45 5.69
C PRO A 250 18.83 44.97 7.00
N LEU A 251 18.75 43.66 7.20
CA LEU A 251 18.18 43.04 8.41
C LEU A 251 19.20 42.13 9.10
N PHE A 252 19.14 42.03 10.43
CA PHE A 252 19.97 41.09 11.20
C PHE A 252 19.73 39.65 10.74
N GLU A 253 18.47 39.25 10.55
CA GLU A 253 18.12 37.91 10.08
C GLU A 253 18.83 37.57 8.76
N THR A 254 18.87 38.50 7.81
CA THR A 254 19.56 38.30 6.53
C THR A 254 21.06 38.06 6.68
N LYS A 255 21.71 38.64 7.70
CA LYS A 255 23.13 38.39 7.98
C LYS A 255 23.38 36.95 8.39
N TYR A 256 22.56 36.39 9.27
CA TYR A 256 22.74 35.02 9.77
C TYR A 256 22.26 33.99 8.75
N LEU A 257 21.12 34.26 8.12
CA LEU A 257 20.55 33.35 7.12
C LEU A 257 21.47 33.21 5.90
N LYS A 258 22.04 34.31 5.38
CA LYS A 258 22.96 34.21 4.23
C LYS A 258 24.22 33.42 4.58
N ASN A 259 24.75 33.57 5.80
CA ASN A 259 25.94 32.85 6.24
C ASN A 259 25.63 31.37 6.36
N TYR A 260 24.52 31.01 7.01
CA TYR A 260 24.05 29.63 7.10
C TYR A 260 23.87 29.00 5.71
N LEU A 261 23.13 29.65 4.81
CA LEU A 261 22.88 29.14 3.45
C LEU A 261 24.20 28.96 2.67
N ALA A 262 25.14 29.89 2.82
CA ALA A 262 26.47 29.78 2.20
C ALA A 262 27.32 28.66 2.81
N GLU A 263 27.27 28.48 4.14
CA GLU A 263 27.98 27.41 4.88
C GLU A 263 27.53 26.02 4.42
N VAL A 264 26.22 25.81 4.21
CA VAL A 264 25.68 24.53 3.69
C VAL A 264 25.80 24.39 2.17
N GLY A 265 26.47 25.33 1.50
CA GLY A 265 26.84 25.23 0.10
C GLY A 265 25.83 25.79 -0.91
N HIS A 266 24.70 26.37 -0.48
CA HIS A 266 23.73 26.98 -1.41
C HIS A 266 24.32 28.19 -2.15
N GLN A 267 23.80 28.48 -3.34
CA GLN A 267 24.14 29.67 -4.10
C GLN A 267 23.25 30.83 -3.65
N VAL A 268 23.84 31.87 -3.07
CA VAL A 268 23.06 32.99 -2.49
C VAL A 268 23.39 34.28 -3.20
N SER A 269 22.36 34.89 -3.81
CA SER A 269 22.43 36.23 -4.41
C SER A 269 21.60 37.20 -3.59
N ILE A 270 22.16 38.35 -3.21
CA ILE A 270 21.52 39.29 -2.30
C ILE A 270 21.48 40.68 -2.90
N ARG A 271 20.33 41.34 -2.79
CA ARG A 271 20.17 42.78 -3.06
C ARG A 271 19.48 43.47 -1.90
N SER A 272 20.21 44.29 -1.16
CA SER A 272 19.66 45.12 -0.08
C SER A 272 19.69 46.59 -0.46
N ARG A 273 18.59 47.31 -0.29
CA ARG A 273 18.55 48.76 -0.51
C ARG A 273 19.19 49.50 0.67
N LEU A 274 20.22 50.31 0.39
CA LEU A 274 20.88 51.15 1.40
C LEU A 274 20.18 52.50 1.54
N THR A 275 19.88 53.14 0.41
CA THR A 275 19.10 54.38 0.32
C THR A 275 18.26 54.38 -0.97
N LYS A 276 17.41 55.40 -1.18
CA LYS A 276 16.57 55.49 -2.38
C LYS A 276 17.43 55.41 -3.66
N GLY A 277 17.24 54.36 -4.44
CA GLY A 277 17.99 54.12 -5.69
C GLY A 277 19.40 53.55 -5.51
N ARG A 278 19.90 53.35 -4.27
CA ARG A 278 21.22 52.74 -4.02
C ARG A 278 21.09 51.38 -3.37
N TYR A 279 21.76 50.39 -3.95
CA TYR A 279 21.66 48.99 -3.56
C TYR A 279 23.04 48.39 -3.30
N LYS A 280 23.12 47.52 -2.30
CA LYS A 280 24.25 46.64 -2.04
C LYS A 280 23.96 45.27 -2.63
N TYR A 281 24.94 44.71 -3.34
CA TYR A 281 24.88 43.37 -3.92
C TYR A 281 25.92 42.49 -3.25
N GLU A 282 25.52 41.28 -2.85
CA GLU A 282 26.41 40.27 -2.27
C GLU A 282 26.13 38.92 -2.93
N TYR A 283 27.17 38.13 -3.17
CA TYR A 283 27.08 36.84 -3.86
C TYR A 283 27.94 35.81 -3.12
N PHE A 284 27.39 34.63 -2.82
CA PHE A 284 28.06 33.54 -2.13
C PHE A 284 27.88 32.23 -2.90
N ASN A 285 28.97 31.48 -3.10
CA ASN A 285 28.99 30.23 -3.89
C ASN A 285 28.41 30.39 -5.31
N VAL A 286 28.55 31.58 -5.92
CA VAL A 286 28.05 31.88 -7.27
C VAL A 286 29.21 32.13 -8.21
N ASP A 287 29.36 31.29 -9.24
CA ASP A 287 30.41 31.48 -10.26
C ASP A 287 30.08 32.63 -11.22
N THR A 288 28.81 32.75 -11.63
CA THR A 288 28.33 33.78 -12.56
C THR A 288 27.29 34.68 -11.88
N LYS A 289 27.65 35.94 -11.61
CA LYS A 289 26.79 36.89 -10.88
C LYS A 289 25.52 37.21 -11.69
N PRO A 290 24.32 36.72 -11.29
CA PRO A 290 23.10 36.99 -12.03
C PRO A 290 22.66 38.46 -11.87
N LYS A 291 21.97 38.98 -12.88
CA LYS A 291 21.27 40.26 -12.77
C LYS A 291 20.05 40.10 -11.87
N ILE A 292 20.02 40.84 -10.76
CA ILE A 292 18.92 40.75 -9.79
C ILE A 292 17.79 41.72 -10.15
N GLY A 293 16.63 41.17 -10.49
CA GLY A 293 15.38 41.91 -10.65
C GLY A 293 14.16 40.99 -10.73
N PHE A 294 13.00 41.57 -10.96
CA PHE A 294 11.70 40.90 -10.95
C PHE A 294 11.13 40.80 -12.37
N THR A 295 11.90 40.19 -13.28
CA THR A 295 11.41 39.74 -14.60
C THR A 295 11.45 38.23 -14.66
N LYS A 296 10.65 37.61 -15.54
CA LYS A 296 10.57 36.14 -15.65
C LYS A 296 11.95 35.52 -15.91
N ASP A 297 12.72 36.07 -16.85
CA ASP A 297 14.07 35.57 -17.18
C ASP A 297 15.06 35.68 -16.00
N GLN A 298 14.97 36.75 -15.21
CA GLN A 298 15.84 36.97 -14.05
C GLN A 298 15.47 36.05 -12.88
N LEU A 299 14.17 35.74 -12.73
CA LEU A 299 13.68 34.87 -11.65
C LEU A 299 13.85 33.39 -11.97
N LYS A 300 13.86 33.01 -13.26
CA LYS A 300 13.94 31.61 -13.73
C LYS A 300 15.14 30.83 -13.20
N VAL A 301 16.25 31.51 -12.91
CA VAL A 301 17.49 30.89 -12.41
C VAL A 301 17.46 30.57 -10.92
N PHE A 302 16.47 31.07 -10.17
CA PHE A 302 16.37 30.88 -8.73
C PHE A 302 15.31 29.84 -8.37
N ASP A 303 15.56 29.09 -7.29
CA ASP A 303 14.62 28.11 -6.76
C ASP A 303 13.72 28.73 -5.70
N VAL A 304 14.22 29.75 -4.98
CA VAL A 304 13.48 30.46 -3.95
C VAL A 304 13.89 31.93 -3.87
N VAL A 305 12.90 32.80 -3.69
CA VAL A 305 13.08 34.22 -3.39
C VAL A 305 12.68 34.47 -1.93
N ILE A 306 13.58 35.07 -1.18
CA ILE A 306 13.35 35.54 0.19
C ILE A 306 13.27 37.06 0.14
N THR A 307 12.16 37.64 0.59
CA THR A 307 11.93 39.08 0.48
C THR A 307 11.12 39.60 1.66
N ASP A 308 10.89 40.91 1.73
CA ASP A 308 10.03 41.53 2.74
C ASP A 308 8.77 42.15 2.11
N ALA A 309 7.75 42.38 2.93
CA ALA A 309 6.48 42.95 2.49
C ALA A 309 6.64 44.35 1.84
N LEU A 310 7.59 45.16 2.32
CA LEU A 310 7.87 46.49 1.77
C LEU A 310 8.40 46.41 0.34
N THR A 311 9.29 45.46 0.06
CA THR A 311 9.86 45.20 -1.26
C THR A 311 8.77 44.79 -2.23
N ILE A 312 7.93 43.81 -1.88
CA ILE A 312 6.82 43.36 -2.73
C ILE A 312 5.85 44.51 -3.03
N ASN A 313 5.51 45.31 -2.01
CA ASN A 313 4.58 46.43 -2.18
C ASN A 313 5.15 47.50 -3.11
N SER A 314 6.47 47.72 -3.09
CA SER A 314 7.17 48.67 -3.94
C SER A 314 7.39 48.23 -5.40
N LEU A 315 7.08 46.97 -5.74
CA LEU A 315 7.22 46.48 -7.11
C LEU A 315 6.25 47.18 -8.07
N SER A 316 6.71 47.45 -9.29
CA SER A 316 5.85 47.90 -10.38
C SER A 316 4.82 46.82 -10.76
N THR A 317 3.73 47.21 -11.43
CA THR A 317 2.69 46.26 -11.87
C THR A 317 3.27 45.14 -12.73
N ASN A 318 4.22 45.46 -13.63
CA ASN A 318 4.88 44.45 -14.47
C ASN A 318 5.76 43.50 -13.65
N ALA A 319 6.50 44.02 -12.67
CA ALA A 319 7.31 43.19 -11.78
C ALA A 319 6.46 42.27 -10.89
N LYS A 320 5.30 42.75 -10.42
CA LYS A 320 4.33 41.94 -9.67
C LYS A 320 3.79 40.79 -10.51
N LYS A 321 3.32 41.07 -11.73
CA LYS A 321 2.85 40.05 -12.67
C LYS A 321 3.94 39.03 -13.02
N ALA A 322 5.17 39.49 -13.24
CA ALA A 322 6.30 38.59 -13.52
C ALA A 322 6.63 37.68 -12.34
N LEU A 323 6.59 38.20 -11.11
CA LEU A 323 6.78 37.41 -9.89
C LEU A 323 5.66 36.38 -9.73
N GLU A 324 4.40 36.79 -9.85
CA GLU A 324 3.24 35.90 -9.78
C GLU A 324 3.34 34.77 -10.83
N ALA A 325 3.65 35.11 -12.09
CA ALA A 325 3.82 34.14 -13.16
C ALA A 325 4.99 33.17 -12.91
N SER A 326 6.12 33.67 -12.39
CA SER A 326 7.28 32.82 -12.06
C SER A 326 6.95 31.81 -10.96
N ILE A 327 6.10 32.20 -10.00
CA ILE A 327 5.60 31.30 -8.96
C ILE A 327 4.63 30.29 -9.57
N SER A 328 3.62 30.75 -10.31
CA SER A 328 2.55 29.88 -10.80
C SER A 328 2.97 28.91 -11.91
N GLU A 329 3.82 29.35 -12.83
CA GLU A 329 4.18 28.62 -14.06
C GLU A 329 5.56 27.98 -13.99
N ASP A 330 6.54 28.64 -13.38
CA ASP A 330 7.92 28.13 -13.31
C ASP A 330 8.23 27.45 -11.97
N GLY A 331 7.29 27.45 -11.02
CA GLY A 331 7.42 26.76 -9.73
C GLY A 331 8.28 27.49 -8.70
N LEU A 332 8.56 28.78 -8.89
CA LEU A 332 9.39 29.56 -7.98
C LEU A 332 8.82 29.56 -6.55
N GLY A 333 9.67 29.31 -5.56
CA GLY A 333 9.34 29.52 -4.15
C GLY A 333 9.44 31.00 -3.77
N LEU A 334 8.48 31.51 -2.99
CA LEU A 334 8.53 32.85 -2.41
C LEU A 334 8.36 32.76 -0.89
N PHE A 335 9.40 33.11 -0.13
CA PHE A 335 9.29 33.32 1.32
C PHE A 335 9.25 34.81 1.65
N ILE A 336 8.20 35.23 2.34
CA ILE A 336 8.03 36.60 2.80
C ILE A 336 8.44 36.65 4.26
N GLN A 337 9.48 37.43 4.55
CA GLN A 337 9.98 37.63 5.90
C GLN A 337 8.89 38.27 6.78
N PRO A 338 8.73 37.77 8.02
CA PRO A 338 7.71 38.22 8.94
C PRO A 338 7.93 39.67 9.35
N ASP A 339 6.89 40.50 9.19
CA ASP A 339 6.87 41.91 9.58
C ASP A 339 5.43 42.34 9.89
N ILE A 340 5.28 43.40 10.71
CA ILE A 340 3.97 43.93 11.08
C ILE A 340 3.13 44.36 9.86
N ASN A 341 3.77 44.81 8.78
CA ASN A 341 3.08 45.20 7.54
C ASN A 341 2.48 44.02 6.75
N LEU A 342 2.86 42.78 7.11
CA LEU A 342 2.32 41.56 6.51
C LEU A 342 0.97 41.19 7.15
N TYR A 343 0.89 41.23 8.48
CA TYR A 343 -0.28 40.75 9.23
C TYR A 343 -1.51 41.66 9.12
N ASN A 344 -1.31 42.94 8.81
CA ASN A 344 -2.40 43.91 8.69
C ASN A 344 -3.06 43.95 7.30
N SER A 345 -2.68 43.07 6.35
CA SER A 345 -3.12 43.20 4.95
C SER A 345 -3.93 42.01 4.42
N HIS A 346 -5.25 42.13 4.54
CA HIS A 346 -6.21 41.06 4.24
C HIS A 346 -6.62 40.92 2.76
N LYS A 347 -6.02 41.70 1.83
CA LYS A 347 -6.45 41.76 0.40
C LYS A 347 -5.32 41.59 -0.63
N ARG A 348 -4.18 41.02 -0.25
CA ARG A 348 -3.04 40.83 -1.18
C ARG A 348 -3.03 39.40 -1.71
N TRP A 349 -2.60 39.20 -2.95
CA TRP A 349 -2.51 37.85 -3.56
C TRP A 349 -1.61 36.90 -2.76
N TYR A 350 -0.60 37.44 -2.07
CA TYR A 350 0.30 36.71 -1.20
C TYR A 350 -0.13 36.67 0.28
N ALA A 351 -1.30 37.22 0.63
CA ALA A 351 -1.76 37.29 2.02
C ALA A 351 -2.11 35.92 2.60
N PHE A 352 -1.96 35.83 3.92
CA PHE A 352 -2.44 34.74 4.76
C PHE A 352 -3.42 35.31 5.77
N ASN A 353 -4.32 34.47 6.27
CA ASN A 353 -5.25 34.86 7.32
C ASN A 353 -4.62 34.58 8.69
N PHE A 354 -4.61 35.60 9.53
CA PHE A 354 -4.07 35.52 10.88
C PHE A 354 -5.16 35.74 11.93
N MET A 355 -4.91 35.23 13.14
CA MET A 355 -5.66 35.51 14.34
C MET A 355 -4.73 36.07 15.42
N SER A 356 -5.26 36.89 16.31
CA SER A 356 -4.48 37.43 17.42
C SER A 356 -4.12 36.32 18.41
N ASN A 357 -2.85 36.28 18.80
CA ASN A 357 -2.35 35.40 19.85
C ASN A 357 -1.41 36.19 20.74
N ARG A 358 -1.85 36.51 21.96
CA ARG A 358 -1.12 37.40 22.88
C ARG A 358 0.25 36.87 23.33
N LYS A 359 0.53 35.57 23.17
CA LYS A 359 1.85 35.01 23.49
C LYS A 359 2.90 35.56 22.52
N SER A 360 3.97 36.13 23.07
CA SER A 360 5.12 36.65 22.30
C SER A 360 6.23 35.63 22.08
N ASN A 361 6.15 34.45 22.71
CA ASN A 361 7.12 33.36 22.56
C ASN A 361 6.38 32.06 22.23
N ALA A 362 7.07 31.12 21.60
CA ALA A 362 6.58 29.78 21.29
C ALA A 362 7.71 28.75 21.42
N SER A 363 7.39 27.57 21.95
CA SER A 363 8.26 26.38 21.86
C SER A 363 7.88 25.62 20.60
N LEU A 364 8.83 25.45 19.68
CA LEU A 364 8.57 24.79 18.40
C LEU A 364 8.54 23.26 18.58
N ASP A 365 7.77 22.56 17.76
CA ASP A 365 7.73 21.09 17.79
C ASP A 365 9.11 20.44 17.59
N ILE A 366 10.02 21.14 16.91
CA ILE A 366 11.38 20.66 16.64
C ILE A 366 12.30 20.70 17.88
N ASP A 367 11.97 21.55 18.85
CA ASP A 367 12.66 21.63 20.13
C ASP A 367 11.76 22.27 21.18
N LEU A 368 11.16 21.41 22.00
CA LEU A 368 10.26 21.82 23.07
C LEU A 368 10.98 22.54 24.22
N LYS A 369 12.31 22.43 24.32
CA LYS A 369 13.10 23.00 25.42
C LYS A 369 13.41 24.48 25.19
N ASN A 370 13.60 24.89 23.94
CA ASN A 370 13.96 26.25 23.58
C ASN A 370 12.74 27.05 23.11
N THR A 371 12.71 28.34 23.46
CA THR A 371 11.65 29.26 23.04
C THR A 371 12.13 30.22 21.97
N VAL A 372 11.27 30.48 21.00
CA VAL A 372 11.49 31.42 19.90
C VAL A 372 10.52 32.58 20.03
N THR A 373 11.02 33.80 19.87
CA THR A 373 10.18 35.00 19.86
C THR A 373 9.25 34.99 18.64
N LYS A 374 8.04 35.49 18.78
CA LYS A 374 7.05 35.60 17.69
C LYS A 374 6.24 36.89 17.78
N TYR A 375 5.68 37.29 16.64
CA TYR A 375 4.65 38.31 16.59
C TYR A 375 3.37 37.83 17.30
N PRO A 376 2.51 38.74 17.81
CA PRO A 376 1.30 38.39 18.55
C PRO A 376 0.16 37.90 17.63
N PHE A 377 0.51 37.05 16.67
CA PHE A 377 -0.36 36.43 15.69
C PHE A 377 -0.12 34.92 15.65
N ALA A 378 -1.11 34.20 15.13
CA ALA A 378 -1.02 32.83 14.69
C ALA A 378 -1.79 32.70 13.37
N PHE A 379 -1.47 31.72 12.54
CA PHE A 379 -2.24 31.49 11.32
C PHE A 379 -3.64 30.97 11.67
N ARG A 380 -4.63 31.36 10.87
CA ARG A 380 -5.92 30.64 10.85
C ARG A 380 -5.73 29.32 10.11
N ASN A 381 -6.38 28.28 10.62
CA ASN A 381 -6.39 26.99 9.97
C ASN A 381 -7.35 27.05 8.77
N ASP A 382 -6.79 27.28 7.57
CA ASP A 382 -7.50 27.35 6.31
C ASP A 382 -7.09 26.16 5.42
N ALA A 383 -8.02 25.61 4.64
CA ALA A 383 -7.77 24.40 3.83
C ALA A 383 -6.63 24.53 2.78
N LEU A 384 -6.24 25.76 2.43
CA LEU A 384 -5.16 26.04 1.47
C LEU A 384 -3.80 26.31 2.14
N VAL A 385 -3.75 26.30 3.47
CA VAL A 385 -2.54 26.59 4.26
C VAL A 385 -1.94 25.27 4.72
N GLU A 386 -0.73 24.98 4.25
CA GLU A 386 0.06 23.82 4.64
C GLU A 386 1.06 24.23 5.73
N PRO A 387 0.99 23.68 6.96
CA PRO A 387 1.88 24.04 8.04
C PRO A 387 3.31 23.52 7.80
N ILE A 388 4.31 24.37 8.09
CA ILE A 388 5.74 24.01 8.14
C ILE A 388 6.12 23.69 9.59
N PHE A 389 5.75 24.59 10.52
CA PHE A 389 6.02 24.44 11.96
C PHE A 389 4.79 24.78 12.78
N ASN A 390 4.52 23.98 13.82
CA ASN A 390 3.53 24.29 14.83
C ASN A 390 4.19 24.56 16.19
N ALA A 391 3.42 25.20 17.06
CA ALA A 391 3.70 25.36 18.47
C ALA A 391 2.39 25.55 19.23
N ASP A 392 2.23 24.91 20.39
CA ASP A 392 1.03 25.02 21.22
C ASP A 392 -0.28 24.80 20.43
N SER A 393 -0.32 23.81 19.53
CA SER A 393 -1.47 23.52 18.64
C SER A 393 -1.84 24.64 17.65
N HIS A 394 -0.96 25.62 17.44
CA HIS A 394 -1.13 26.69 16.47
C HIS A 394 -0.02 26.63 15.42
N ILE A 395 -0.36 26.96 14.19
CA ILE A 395 0.60 27.03 13.09
C ILE A 395 1.45 28.30 13.26
N MET A 396 2.78 28.14 13.27
CA MET A 396 3.77 29.22 13.44
C MET A 396 4.40 29.64 12.12
N SER A 397 4.55 28.72 11.18
CA SER A 397 4.99 29.00 9.82
C SER A 397 4.25 28.08 8.86
N ALA A 398 3.93 28.60 7.68
CA ALA A 398 3.14 27.89 6.70
C ALA A 398 3.45 28.37 5.28
N TYR A 399 3.04 27.57 4.31
CA TYR A 399 2.96 27.98 2.93
C TYR A 399 1.57 27.71 2.33
N LYS A 400 1.31 28.35 1.19
CA LYS A 400 0.18 28.04 0.31
C LYS A 400 0.70 27.87 -1.11
N ARG A 401 -0.02 27.09 -1.92
CA ARG A 401 0.33 26.88 -3.32
C ARG A 401 -0.25 27.98 -4.20
N LEU A 402 0.51 28.38 -5.21
CA LEU A 402 0.04 29.22 -6.30
C LEU A 402 0.57 28.57 -7.60
N GLY A 403 -0.31 27.95 -8.37
CA GLY A 403 0.09 27.07 -9.49
C GLY A 403 0.96 25.92 -9.00
N ILE A 404 2.11 25.71 -9.64
CA ILE A 404 3.10 24.71 -9.21
C ILE A 404 4.12 25.23 -8.18
N GLY A 405 4.14 26.54 -7.91
CA GLY A 405 5.02 27.17 -6.93
C GLY A 405 4.36 27.35 -5.56
N ARG A 406 5.13 27.95 -4.64
CA ARG A 406 4.73 28.12 -3.24
C ARG A 406 5.02 29.51 -2.73
N ILE A 407 4.14 30.01 -1.88
CA ILE A 407 4.31 31.25 -1.13
C ILE A 407 4.29 30.87 0.33
N GLY A 408 5.31 31.22 1.10
CA GLY A 408 5.38 30.95 2.54
C GLY A 408 5.70 32.18 3.36
N THR A 409 5.35 32.11 4.63
CA THR A 409 5.70 33.11 5.65
C THR A 409 5.70 32.49 7.05
N SER A 410 6.08 33.27 8.04
CA SER A 410 6.09 32.88 9.45
C SER A 410 5.45 33.95 10.35
N VAL A 411 5.18 33.60 11.60
CA VAL A 411 4.97 34.56 12.71
C VAL A 411 6.18 34.65 13.64
N LEU A 412 7.21 33.83 13.43
CA LEU A 412 8.44 33.86 14.22
C LEU A 412 9.22 35.15 13.99
N LYS A 413 9.87 35.64 15.03
CA LYS A 413 10.59 36.91 15.05
C LYS A 413 11.99 36.67 15.63
N ASN A 414 12.99 37.36 15.07
CA ASN A 414 14.37 37.32 15.55
C ASN A 414 14.93 35.89 15.68
N THR A 415 14.70 35.03 14.69
CA THR A 415 15.20 33.64 14.73
C THR A 415 16.72 33.58 14.86
N TYR A 416 17.45 34.59 14.39
CA TYR A 416 18.89 34.74 14.58
C TYR A 416 19.36 34.71 16.06
N GLU A 417 18.49 35.03 17.02
CA GLU A 417 18.82 34.94 18.44
C GLU A 417 19.15 33.51 18.87
N LEU A 418 18.60 32.49 18.19
CA LEU A 418 18.93 31.08 18.42
C LEU A 418 20.40 30.81 18.12
N GLN A 419 20.94 31.43 17.07
CA GLN A 419 22.36 31.30 16.74
C GLN A 419 23.24 31.99 17.78
N LEU A 420 22.81 33.15 18.28
CA LEU A 420 23.52 33.90 19.33
C LEU A 420 23.50 33.22 20.69
N LYS A 421 22.44 32.47 21.01
CA LYS A 421 22.29 31.72 22.27
C LYS A 421 22.99 30.35 22.27
N GLY A 422 23.66 29.98 21.17
CA GLY A 422 24.33 28.68 21.04
C GLY A 422 23.42 27.52 20.64
N THR A 423 22.12 27.75 20.44
CA THR A 423 21.17 26.75 19.92
C THR A 423 21.20 26.74 18.39
N THR A 424 22.40 26.62 17.82
CA THR A 424 22.64 26.74 16.38
C THR A 424 21.94 25.64 15.59
N GLU A 425 21.85 24.44 16.14
CA GLU A 425 21.19 23.30 15.46
C GLU A 425 19.70 23.58 15.20
N VAL A 426 19.00 24.12 16.20
CA VAL A 426 17.57 24.50 16.07
C VAL A 426 17.40 25.57 14.98
N TYR A 427 18.31 26.55 14.91
CA TYR A 427 18.29 27.57 13.85
C TYR A 427 18.47 26.96 12.46
N ARG A 428 19.43 26.04 12.31
CA ARG A 428 19.73 25.37 11.04
C ARG A 428 18.55 24.52 10.59
N GLN A 429 17.99 23.72 11.48
CA GLN A 429 16.83 22.89 11.18
C GLN A 429 15.60 23.72 10.81
N LEU A 430 15.35 24.82 11.52
CA LEU A 430 14.25 25.76 11.22
C LEU A 430 14.35 26.27 9.78
N TRP A 431 15.52 26.78 9.38
CA TRP A 431 15.70 27.34 8.05
C TRP A 431 15.86 26.27 6.96
N ALA A 432 16.48 25.12 7.26
CA ALA A 432 16.54 23.99 6.35
C ALA A 432 15.14 23.57 5.91
N LYS A 433 14.28 23.27 6.89
CA LYS A 433 12.90 22.82 6.65
C LYS A 433 12.06 23.89 5.94
N THR A 434 12.17 25.15 6.38
CA THR A 434 11.45 26.28 5.76
C THR A 434 11.81 26.44 4.29
N ILE A 435 13.10 26.41 3.97
CA ILE A 435 13.59 26.60 2.60
C ILE A 435 13.28 25.36 1.75
N GLU A 436 13.43 24.15 2.29
CA GLU A 436 13.09 22.90 1.61
C GLU A 436 11.60 22.85 1.23
N ASP A 437 10.70 23.22 2.13
CA ASP A 437 9.26 23.18 1.88
C ASP A 437 8.83 24.22 0.84
N ILE A 438 9.47 25.39 0.82
CA ILE A 438 9.08 26.51 -0.06
C ILE A 438 9.78 26.46 -1.42
N SER A 439 10.99 25.89 -1.50
CA SER A 439 11.78 25.90 -2.73
C SER A 439 11.08 25.21 -3.90
N LYS A 440 11.43 25.67 -5.10
CA LYS A 440 11.02 25.05 -6.36
C LYS A 440 11.36 23.56 -6.33
N LYS A 441 10.33 22.72 -6.46
CA LYS A 441 10.54 21.28 -6.62
C LYS A 441 10.88 20.98 -8.08
N SER A 442 11.82 20.09 -8.30
CA SER A 442 12.05 19.54 -9.63
C SER A 442 10.78 18.80 -10.07
N ILE A 443 10.17 19.22 -11.18
CA ILE A 443 9.16 18.41 -11.85
C ILE A 443 9.94 17.29 -12.55
N SER A 444 9.88 16.09 -11.98
CA SER A 444 10.43 14.91 -12.63
C SER A 444 9.41 14.38 -13.62
N ASN A 445 9.80 14.18 -14.87
CA ASN A 445 8.96 13.55 -15.89
C ASN A 445 8.70 12.06 -15.59
N ILE A 446 9.48 11.50 -14.65
CA ILE A 446 9.39 10.12 -14.18
C ILE A 446 9.51 10.11 -12.66
N GLU A 447 8.52 9.57 -11.98
CA GLU A 447 8.51 9.32 -10.55
C GLU A 447 8.34 7.82 -10.31
N TRP A 448 9.20 7.25 -9.47
CA TRP A 448 9.17 5.84 -9.12
C TRP A 448 8.66 5.66 -7.70
N ASN A 449 7.79 4.69 -7.50
CA ASN A 449 7.28 4.29 -6.20
C ASN A 449 7.42 2.77 -6.03
N GLN A 450 7.59 2.32 -4.79
CA GLN A 450 7.68 0.90 -4.44
C GLN A 450 6.75 0.59 -3.27
N TYR A 451 6.25 -0.64 -3.23
CA TYR A 451 5.40 -1.10 -2.13
C TYR A 451 6.23 -1.65 -0.96
N SER A 452 7.35 -2.31 -1.26
CA SER A 452 8.29 -2.82 -0.27
C SER A 452 9.62 -2.07 -0.37
N GLN A 453 10.25 -1.81 0.78
CA GLN A 453 11.58 -1.20 0.84
C GLN A 453 12.70 -2.19 0.49
N ILE A 454 12.41 -3.50 0.61
CA ILE A 454 13.37 -4.58 0.38
C ILE A 454 12.73 -5.64 -0.53
N ALA A 455 13.47 -6.07 -1.54
CA ALA A 455 13.12 -7.18 -2.41
C ALA A 455 13.80 -8.48 -1.94
N PHE A 456 13.21 -9.62 -2.29
CA PHE A 456 13.76 -10.94 -1.94
C PHE A 456 14.04 -11.75 -3.19
N VAL A 457 15.11 -12.55 -3.14
CA VAL A 457 15.48 -13.44 -4.25
C VAL A 457 14.34 -14.40 -4.59
N ASN A 458 14.02 -14.48 -5.88
CA ASN A 458 12.95 -15.30 -6.47
C ASN A 458 11.53 -14.96 -5.97
N GLU A 459 11.32 -13.76 -5.43
CA GLU A 459 10.00 -13.26 -5.06
C GLU A 459 9.56 -12.10 -5.96
N PRO A 460 8.26 -11.92 -6.21
CA PRO A 460 7.78 -10.78 -6.99
C PRO A 460 8.08 -9.47 -6.24
N PHE A 461 8.74 -8.57 -6.93
CA PHE A 461 8.96 -7.19 -6.51
C PHE A 461 8.12 -6.25 -7.36
N GLU A 462 7.10 -5.67 -6.72
CA GLU A 462 6.17 -4.74 -7.36
C GLU A 462 6.65 -3.29 -7.24
N PHE A 463 6.60 -2.57 -8.35
CA PHE A 463 6.91 -1.15 -8.41
C PHE A 463 5.89 -0.40 -9.27
N GLN A 464 5.85 0.91 -9.09
CA GLN A 464 5.06 1.83 -9.88
C GLN A 464 5.94 2.91 -10.50
N ILE A 465 5.56 3.33 -11.70
CA ILE A 465 6.15 4.44 -12.41
C ILE A 465 5.05 5.41 -12.82
N ARG A 466 5.20 6.68 -12.44
CA ARG A 466 4.37 7.78 -12.91
C ARG A 466 5.16 8.57 -13.94
N THR A 467 4.64 8.66 -15.16
CA THR A 467 5.30 9.34 -16.27
C THR A 467 4.29 9.93 -17.26
N THR A 468 4.70 10.99 -17.96
CA THR A 468 3.94 11.59 -19.05
C THR A 468 4.11 10.85 -20.38
N GLU A 469 5.04 9.90 -20.46
CA GLU A 469 5.26 9.06 -21.64
C GLU A 469 4.05 8.16 -21.91
N GLU A 470 3.62 8.08 -23.17
CA GLU A 470 2.42 7.31 -23.55
C GLU A 470 2.60 5.79 -23.44
N ASN A 471 3.82 5.30 -23.68
CA ASN A 471 4.17 3.87 -23.66
C ASN A 471 5.59 3.69 -23.06
N PRO A 472 5.75 3.84 -21.73
CA PRO A 472 7.05 3.69 -21.09
C PRO A 472 7.55 2.25 -21.22
N LEU A 473 8.84 2.10 -21.56
CA LEU A 473 9.52 0.82 -21.61
C LEU A 473 10.51 0.76 -20.45
N VAL A 474 10.39 -0.26 -19.60
CA VAL A 474 11.25 -0.42 -18.43
C VAL A 474 12.13 -1.65 -18.63
N VAL A 475 13.42 -1.46 -18.41
CA VAL A 475 14.46 -2.47 -18.62
C VAL A 475 15.25 -2.64 -17.32
N SER A 476 15.55 -3.89 -16.96
CA SER A 476 16.45 -4.20 -15.84
C SER A 476 17.90 -3.96 -16.21
N ASP A 477 18.75 -3.82 -15.20
CA ASP A 477 20.21 -3.96 -15.29
C ASP A 477 20.68 -5.23 -16.04
N GLU A 478 19.97 -6.34 -15.90
CA GLU A 478 20.17 -7.61 -16.63
C GLU A 478 19.62 -7.59 -18.07
N ALA A 479 19.27 -6.41 -18.60
CA ALA A 479 18.86 -6.16 -19.98
C ALA A 479 17.58 -6.89 -20.47
N TYR A 480 16.73 -7.38 -19.56
CA TYR A 480 15.38 -7.84 -19.91
C TYR A 480 14.34 -6.74 -19.71
N GLN A 481 13.32 -6.75 -20.56
CA GLN A 481 12.20 -5.82 -20.50
C GLN A 481 11.17 -6.29 -19.47
N ILE A 482 10.71 -5.37 -18.63
CA ILE A 482 9.66 -5.63 -17.63
C ILE A 482 8.32 -5.16 -18.21
N PRO A 483 7.33 -6.04 -18.36
CA PRO A 483 6.01 -5.65 -18.84
C PRO A 483 5.32 -4.74 -17.82
N LEU A 484 4.71 -3.67 -18.31
CA LEU A 484 3.97 -2.71 -17.50
C LEU A 484 2.48 -2.79 -17.75
N LYS A 485 1.71 -2.61 -16.67
CA LYS A 485 0.26 -2.48 -16.68
C LYS A 485 -0.13 -1.05 -16.34
N ARG A 486 -0.82 -0.36 -17.25
CA ARG A 486 -1.35 0.99 -17.02
C ARG A 486 -2.54 0.96 -16.06
N ASP A 487 -2.62 1.95 -15.19
CA ASP A 487 -3.80 2.17 -14.35
C ASP A 487 -5.00 2.66 -15.20
N ILE A 488 -6.21 2.23 -14.84
CA ILE A 488 -7.43 2.55 -15.60
C ILE A 488 -7.89 3.98 -15.33
N SER A 489 -7.69 4.48 -14.12
CA SER A 489 -8.15 5.80 -13.67
C SER A 489 -7.09 6.87 -13.88
N ILE A 490 -5.81 6.53 -13.75
CA ILE A 490 -4.69 7.48 -13.82
C ILE A 490 -3.79 7.12 -15.02
N LYS A 491 -3.99 7.82 -16.16
CA LYS A 491 -3.26 7.53 -17.43
C LYS A 491 -1.73 7.58 -17.31
N SER A 492 -1.19 8.42 -16.43
CA SER A 492 0.26 8.56 -16.22
C SER A 492 0.84 7.49 -15.29
N LEU A 493 0.03 6.65 -14.67
CA LEU A 493 0.47 5.66 -13.69
C LEU A 493 0.54 4.27 -14.32
N TRP A 494 1.67 3.60 -14.11
CA TRP A 494 1.93 2.25 -14.57
C TRP A 494 2.50 1.42 -13.42
N SER A 495 2.20 0.12 -13.41
CA SER A 495 2.73 -0.84 -12.43
C SER A 495 3.48 -1.95 -13.15
N GLY A 496 4.59 -2.39 -12.57
CA GLY A 496 5.40 -3.50 -13.06
C GLY A 496 5.77 -4.47 -11.95
N VAL A 497 6.09 -5.70 -12.32
CA VAL A 497 6.56 -6.73 -11.40
C VAL A 497 7.83 -7.32 -11.97
N THR A 498 8.87 -7.43 -11.14
CA THR A 498 10.12 -8.12 -11.49
C THR A 498 10.46 -9.21 -10.48
N TYR A 499 11.30 -10.15 -10.87
CA TYR A 499 11.72 -11.30 -10.06
C TYR A 499 13.24 -11.32 -9.98
N PRO A 500 13.84 -10.66 -8.98
CA PRO A 500 15.29 -10.58 -8.88
C PRO A 500 15.88 -11.95 -8.52
N LYS A 501 16.96 -12.33 -9.21
CA LYS A 501 17.61 -13.64 -9.06
C LYS A 501 18.83 -13.62 -8.14
N GLU A 502 19.43 -12.45 -7.97
CA GLU A 502 20.67 -12.27 -7.21
C GLU A 502 20.47 -11.21 -6.13
N THR A 503 21.25 -11.32 -5.06
CA THR A 503 21.28 -10.36 -3.97
C THR A 503 22.06 -9.10 -4.35
N GLY A 504 21.86 -8.02 -3.58
CA GLY A 504 22.55 -6.75 -3.74
C GLY A 504 21.69 -5.64 -4.33
N TRP A 505 22.35 -4.53 -4.69
CA TRP A 505 21.72 -3.40 -5.35
C TRP A 505 21.40 -3.75 -6.80
N LYS A 506 20.12 -3.66 -7.16
CA LYS A 506 19.62 -3.83 -8.51
C LYS A 506 19.02 -2.53 -9.01
N ALA A 507 18.99 -2.39 -10.33
CA ALA A 507 18.52 -1.18 -10.98
C ALA A 507 17.56 -1.48 -12.12
N ILE A 508 16.50 -0.68 -12.22
CA ILE A 508 15.64 -0.61 -13.40
C ILE A 508 15.65 0.82 -13.92
N LYS A 509 15.53 0.97 -15.24
CA LYS A 509 15.53 2.27 -15.91
C LYS A 509 14.50 2.28 -17.02
N THR A 510 14.07 3.46 -17.43
CA THR A 510 13.30 3.59 -18.68
C THR A 510 14.27 3.58 -19.87
N GLU A 511 13.84 2.98 -20.97
CA GLU A 511 14.64 2.98 -22.20
C GLU A 511 14.71 4.39 -22.81
N GLN A 512 13.61 5.14 -22.69
CA GLN A 512 13.50 6.51 -23.20
C GLN A 512 14.29 7.54 -22.38
N ASP A 513 14.55 7.28 -21.09
CA ASP A 513 15.36 8.16 -20.23
C ASP A 513 16.29 7.35 -19.33
N SER A 514 17.47 7.03 -19.87
CA SER A 514 18.52 6.31 -19.15
C SER A 514 19.13 7.08 -17.96
N THR A 515 18.82 8.37 -17.79
CA THR A 515 19.38 9.18 -16.70
C THR A 515 18.63 9.00 -15.37
N LYS A 516 17.41 8.45 -15.40
CA LYS A 516 16.55 8.24 -14.23
C LYS A 516 16.46 6.76 -13.87
N VAL A 517 17.49 6.30 -13.15
CA VAL A 517 17.59 4.93 -12.65
C VAL A 517 16.87 4.79 -11.31
N PHE A 518 15.96 3.82 -11.23
CA PHE A 518 15.38 3.36 -9.98
C PHE A 518 16.23 2.24 -9.40
N LYS A 519 16.66 2.41 -8.16
CA LYS A 519 17.52 1.45 -7.44
C LYS A 519 16.74 0.84 -6.29
N TYR A 520 16.81 -0.47 -6.17
CA TYR A 520 16.20 -1.26 -5.11
C TYR A 520 17.19 -2.30 -4.62
N PHE A 521 17.02 -2.77 -3.38
CA PHE A 521 17.95 -3.72 -2.77
C PHE A 521 17.29 -5.09 -2.62
N VAL A 522 18.01 -6.13 -3.04
CA VAL A 522 17.58 -7.52 -2.99
C VAL A 522 18.36 -8.27 -1.92
N THR A 523 17.66 -8.97 -1.04
CA THR A 523 18.25 -9.80 0.00
C THR A 523 17.81 -11.26 -0.12
N ASP A 524 18.49 -12.16 0.59
CA ASP A 524 18.08 -13.55 0.67
C ASP A 524 16.82 -13.76 1.54
N ASN A 525 16.26 -14.96 1.44
CA ASN A 525 15.08 -15.38 2.21
C ASN A 525 15.39 -15.81 3.65
N ALA A 526 16.62 -15.64 4.16
CA ALA A 526 16.99 -15.89 5.55
C ALA A 526 16.92 -14.61 6.39
N HIS A 527 17.02 -13.43 5.77
CA HIS A 527 16.86 -12.14 6.42
C HIS A 527 15.39 -11.75 6.66
N TRP A 528 15.16 -10.88 7.65
CA TRP A 528 13.88 -10.27 8.00
C TRP A 528 12.73 -11.29 8.22
N GLN A 529 13.03 -12.48 8.76
CA GLN A 529 12.05 -13.56 8.90
C GLN A 529 10.81 -13.15 9.70
N SER A 530 11.00 -12.46 10.81
CA SER A 530 9.92 -12.08 11.71
C SER A 530 9.02 -11.02 11.07
N LEU A 531 9.62 -10.02 10.43
CA LEU A 531 8.90 -8.98 9.69
C LEU A 531 8.13 -9.58 8.51
N LYS A 532 8.78 -10.46 7.72
CA LYS A 532 8.14 -11.17 6.60
C LYS A 532 6.97 -12.02 7.09
N THR A 533 7.17 -12.79 8.16
CA THR A 533 6.11 -13.60 8.78
C THR A 533 4.94 -12.75 9.23
N THR A 534 5.18 -11.62 9.91
CA THR A 534 4.13 -10.69 10.32
C THR A 534 3.36 -10.12 9.13
N ASN A 535 4.07 -9.73 8.06
CA ASN A 535 3.44 -9.25 6.83
C ASN A 535 2.58 -10.34 6.17
N THR A 536 3.07 -11.58 6.10
CA THR A 536 2.30 -12.74 5.60
C THR A 536 1.04 -12.96 6.43
N ILE A 537 1.13 -12.99 7.77
CA ILE A 537 -0.02 -13.17 8.66
C ILE A 537 -1.06 -12.06 8.43
N ASN A 538 -0.62 -10.80 8.38
CA ASN A 538 -1.51 -9.64 8.17
C ASN A 538 -2.18 -9.69 6.79
N ALA A 539 -1.44 -10.07 5.74
CA ALA A 539 -1.99 -10.24 4.41
C ALA A 539 -3.04 -11.36 4.37
N ASN A 540 -2.80 -12.51 4.99
CA ASN A 540 -3.75 -13.62 5.05
C ASN A 540 -5.02 -13.25 5.82
N LYS A 541 -4.88 -12.62 7.00
CA LYS A 541 -6.04 -12.12 7.76
C LYS A 541 -6.89 -11.19 6.91
N LYS A 542 -6.26 -10.15 6.33
CA LYS A 542 -6.95 -9.20 5.45
C LYS A 542 -7.62 -9.92 4.27
N TYR A 543 -6.95 -10.90 3.68
CA TYR A 543 -7.47 -11.62 2.52
C TYR A 543 -8.72 -12.43 2.83
N PHE A 544 -8.69 -13.22 3.91
CA PHE A 544 -9.76 -14.15 4.26
C PHE A 544 -10.87 -13.50 5.10
N ASP A 545 -10.60 -12.45 5.88
CA ASP A 545 -11.63 -11.71 6.63
C ASP A 545 -12.53 -10.90 5.68
N THR A 546 -11.98 -10.40 4.57
CA THR A 546 -12.74 -9.57 3.61
C THR A 546 -13.62 -10.43 2.68
N LYS A 547 -13.26 -11.69 2.46
CA LYS A 547 -14.07 -12.64 1.68
C LYS A 547 -15.11 -13.27 2.60
N ASN A 548 -16.30 -12.65 2.67
CA ASN A 548 -17.50 -13.29 3.23
C ASN A 548 -17.58 -14.75 2.73
N GLN A 549 -17.64 -15.71 3.65
CA GLN A 549 -17.68 -17.15 3.39
C GLN A 549 -18.64 -17.44 2.24
N LYS A 550 -18.11 -17.61 1.02
CA LYS A 550 -18.93 -17.97 -0.14
C LYS A 550 -19.46 -19.35 0.16
N SER A 551 -20.77 -19.45 0.41
CA SER A 551 -21.45 -20.73 0.53
C SER A 551 -21.31 -21.43 -0.82
N TYR A 552 -20.41 -22.42 -0.88
CA TYR A 552 -20.18 -23.19 -2.09
C TYR A 552 -21.47 -23.96 -2.40
N THR A 553 -22.20 -23.55 -3.44
CA THR A 553 -23.34 -24.29 -3.94
C THR A 553 -22.79 -25.49 -4.70
N PHE A 554 -22.83 -26.65 -4.05
CA PHE A 554 -22.44 -27.92 -4.65
C PHE A 554 -23.23 -28.11 -5.96
N LYS A 555 -22.52 -28.21 -7.10
CA LYS A 555 -23.12 -28.62 -8.36
C LYS A 555 -23.36 -30.13 -8.26
N GLY A 556 -24.51 -30.52 -7.70
CA GLY A 556 -24.88 -31.93 -7.55
C GLY A 556 -24.77 -32.64 -8.89
N ILE A 557 -24.04 -33.75 -8.93
CA ILE A 557 -24.02 -34.60 -10.12
C ILE A 557 -25.35 -35.34 -10.17
N ASN A 558 -26.08 -35.12 -11.25
CA ASN A 558 -27.35 -35.76 -11.52
C ASN A 558 -27.12 -37.21 -11.93
N THR A 559 -27.41 -38.17 -11.04
CA THR A 559 -27.34 -39.61 -11.38
C THR A 559 -28.74 -40.13 -11.73
N PRO A 560 -28.93 -40.80 -12.89
CA PRO A 560 -30.22 -41.40 -13.23
C PRO A 560 -30.52 -42.60 -12.33
N ILE A 561 -31.76 -42.71 -11.84
CA ILE A 561 -32.21 -43.88 -11.07
C ILE A 561 -32.16 -45.13 -11.96
N ASN A 562 -31.83 -46.29 -11.38
CA ASN A 562 -31.83 -47.56 -12.09
C ASN A 562 -33.21 -47.88 -12.69
N LEU A 563 -33.29 -47.95 -14.02
CA LEU A 563 -34.53 -48.14 -14.78
C LEU A 563 -35.08 -49.57 -14.72
N MET A 564 -34.28 -50.55 -14.29
CA MET A 564 -34.67 -51.97 -14.28
C MET A 564 -35.87 -52.24 -13.36
N LEU A 565 -35.99 -51.51 -12.25
CA LEU A 565 -37.12 -51.65 -11.33
C LEU A 565 -38.45 -51.31 -12.02
N PHE A 566 -38.48 -50.19 -12.76
CA PHE A 566 -39.67 -49.75 -13.50
C PHE A 566 -40.03 -50.73 -14.63
N TYR A 567 -39.01 -51.29 -15.30
CA TYR A 567 -39.20 -52.29 -16.34
C TYR A 567 -39.86 -53.58 -15.80
N VAL A 568 -39.38 -54.10 -14.66
CA VAL A 568 -39.95 -55.30 -14.03
C VAL A 568 -41.40 -55.07 -13.59
N ILE A 569 -41.70 -53.93 -12.96
CA ILE A 569 -43.07 -53.58 -12.55
C ILE A 569 -44.01 -53.49 -13.76
N PHE A 570 -43.52 -52.93 -14.87
CA PHE A 570 -44.29 -52.82 -16.11
C PHE A 570 -44.61 -54.19 -16.72
N ILE A 571 -43.63 -55.09 -16.81
CA ILE A 571 -43.82 -56.45 -17.34
C ILE A 571 -44.82 -57.23 -16.49
N LEU A 572 -44.70 -57.18 -15.16
CA LEU A 572 -45.63 -57.87 -14.27
C LEU A 572 -47.05 -57.32 -14.41
N GLY A 573 -47.21 -56.01 -14.55
CA GLY A 573 -48.51 -55.37 -14.74
C GLY A 573 -49.18 -55.76 -16.07
N ILE A 574 -48.46 -55.70 -17.18
CA ILE A 574 -48.99 -56.14 -18.49
C ILE A 574 -49.23 -57.64 -18.52
N GLY A 575 -48.31 -58.43 -17.95
CA GLY A 575 -48.46 -59.88 -17.86
C GLY A 575 -49.73 -60.28 -17.11
N TYR A 576 -50.01 -59.63 -15.98
CA TYR A 576 -51.26 -59.82 -15.24
C TYR A 576 -52.49 -59.46 -16.09
N LEU A 577 -52.51 -58.28 -16.73
CA LEU A 577 -53.64 -57.82 -17.55
C LEU A 577 -53.90 -58.69 -18.78
N TRP A 578 -52.88 -59.39 -19.28
CA TRP A 578 -53.02 -60.34 -20.39
C TRP A 578 -53.50 -61.72 -19.94
N LEU A 579 -53.08 -62.17 -18.75
CA LEU A 579 -53.40 -63.49 -18.21
C LEU A 579 -54.82 -63.52 -17.60
N GLU A 580 -55.22 -62.47 -16.89
CA GLU A 580 -56.51 -62.39 -16.16
C GLU A 580 -57.75 -62.69 -17.02
N PRO A 581 -57.91 -62.19 -18.26
CA PRO A 581 -59.09 -62.52 -19.07
C PRO A 581 -59.08 -63.96 -19.64
N LYS A 582 -57.98 -64.70 -19.49
CA LYS A 582 -57.82 -66.08 -19.97
C LYS A 582 -57.95 -67.13 -18.85
N LEU A 583 -58.02 -66.66 -17.60
CA LEU A 583 -58.29 -67.45 -16.40
C LEU A 583 -59.74 -67.25 -15.97
#